data_AF-A0A0Q8NFR9-F1
#
_entry.id   AF-A0A0Q8NFR9-F1
#
_cell.length_a   1.000
_cell.length_b   1.000
_cell.length_c   1.000
_cell.angle_alpha   90.00
_cell.angle_beta   90.00
_cell.angle_gamma   90.00
#
_symmetry.space_group_name_H-M   'P 1'
#
loop_
_entity.id
_entity.type
_entity.pdbx_description
1 polymer ?
#
loop_
_entity_poly.entity_id
_entity_poly.type
_entity_poly.pdbx_seq_one_letter_code
_entity_poly.pdbx_strand_id
1 'polypeptide(L)'
;MKKKKQNGGSTFEKFASKTSKAAGSTTAFIGAFVIVLAWAVSGPIFDYSETWQLVINTGTTIITFLMVFLIQKAQNKDSLAIQLKLNELVASNEHSSNSLVDIENMTEEEMIIVQKFYRHLAELAKKEESIRTSHSLNEAHSQHEYKDKNRTKHRASRNTTKK
;
A
#
# COMPACT_ATOMS: atom_id res chain seq x y z
N MET A 1 -16.69 -40.12 -8.08
CA MET A 1 -15.30 -39.91 -8.57
C MET A 1 -14.43 -39.43 -7.42
N LYS A 2 -13.36 -40.16 -7.08
CA LYS A 2 -12.47 -39.90 -5.92
C LYS A 2 -11.63 -38.64 -6.17
N LYS A 3 -11.75 -37.60 -5.34
CA LYS A 3 -10.85 -36.43 -5.35
C LYS A 3 -9.45 -36.87 -4.91
N LYS A 4 -8.52 -36.92 -5.86
CA LYS A 4 -7.10 -37.18 -5.65
C LYS A 4 -6.50 -35.98 -4.89
N LYS A 5 -6.16 -36.18 -3.62
CA LYS A 5 -5.54 -35.17 -2.74
C LYS A 5 -4.17 -34.80 -3.32
N GLN A 6 -4.08 -33.64 -3.97
CA GLN A 6 -2.82 -33.09 -4.46
C GLN A 6 -2.00 -32.59 -3.26
N ASN A 7 -1.22 -33.47 -2.63
CA ASN A 7 -0.34 -33.15 -1.51
C ASN A 7 0.99 -32.48 -1.93
N GLY A 8 1.27 -32.33 -3.23
CA GLY A 8 2.56 -31.85 -3.75
C GLY A 8 2.82 -30.35 -3.55
N GLY A 9 1.78 -29.50 -3.52
CA GLY A 9 1.94 -28.07 -3.31
C GLY A 9 2.31 -27.70 -1.86
N SER A 10 1.71 -28.38 -0.89
CA SER A 10 1.83 -28.02 0.53
C SER A 10 3.22 -28.27 1.14
N THR A 11 3.96 -29.26 0.63
CA THR A 11 5.29 -29.63 1.15
C THR A 11 6.38 -28.71 0.60
N PHE A 12 6.36 -28.45 -0.71
CA PHE A 12 7.25 -27.47 -1.35
C PHE A 12 7.00 -26.07 -0.81
N GLU A 13 5.74 -25.71 -0.58
CA GLU A 13 5.38 -24.40 -0.03
C GLU A 13 5.84 -24.23 1.43
N LYS A 14 5.68 -25.25 2.28
CA LYS A 14 6.23 -25.26 3.65
C LYS A 14 7.76 -25.19 3.64
N PHE A 15 8.41 -25.91 2.73
CA PHE A 15 9.86 -25.86 2.56
C PHE A 15 10.30 -24.47 2.11
N ALA A 16 9.70 -23.90 1.07
CA ALA A 16 10.04 -22.57 0.56
C ALA A 16 9.84 -21.48 1.61
N SER A 17 8.73 -21.52 2.36
CA SER A 17 8.47 -20.58 3.46
C SER A 17 9.49 -20.73 4.59
N LYS A 18 9.82 -21.95 5.00
CA LYS A 18 10.83 -22.21 6.05
C LYS A 18 12.23 -21.79 5.61
N THR A 19 12.61 -22.11 4.38
CA THR A 19 13.91 -21.75 3.80
C THR A 19 14.04 -20.23 3.63
N SER A 20 13.00 -19.54 3.14
CA SER A 20 12.99 -18.08 3.03
C SER A 20 13.12 -17.41 4.40
N LYS A 21 12.35 -17.89 5.40
CA LYS A 21 12.43 -17.38 6.77
C LYS A 21 13.79 -17.66 7.43
N ALA A 22 14.38 -18.82 7.17
CA ALA A 22 15.71 -19.15 7.67
C ALA A 22 16.78 -18.29 7.00
N ALA A 23 16.73 -18.12 5.67
CA ALA A 23 17.68 -17.32 4.91
C ALA A 23 17.63 -15.82 5.28
N GLY A 24 16.47 -15.31 5.69
CA GLY A 24 16.31 -13.94 6.20
C GLY A 24 16.68 -13.74 7.69
N SER A 25 17.09 -14.80 8.41
CA SER A 25 17.41 -14.71 9.83
C SER A 25 18.82 -14.15 10.09
N THR A 26 19.00 -13.43 11.20
CA THR A 26 20.31 -12.90 11.62
C THR A 26 21.38 -13.99 11.76
N THR A 27 20.98 -15.18 12.22
CA THR A 27 21.88 -16.34 12.34
C THR A 27 22.37 -16.86 11.00
N ALA A 28 21.52 -16.86 9.97
CA ALA A 28 21.91 -17.25 8.62
C ALA A 28 22.86 -16.23 7.99
N PHE A 29 22.63 -14.93 8.23
CA PHE A 29 23.54 -13.87 7.80
C PHE A 29 24.93 -14.03 8.42
N ILE A 30 25.02 -14.23 9.73
CA ILE A 30 26.30 -14.45 10.43
C ILE A 30 27.00 -15.70 9.88
N GLY A 31 26.27 -16.81 9.68
CA GLY A 31 26.82 -18.02 9.09
C GLY A 31 27.35 -17.80 7.67
N ALA A 32 26.59 -17.13 6.81
CA ALA A 32 27.03 -16.78 5.46
C ALA A 32 28.28 -15.90 5.48
N PHE A 33 28.32 -14.91 6.37
CA PHE A 33 29.48 -14.03 6.53
C PHE A 33 30.74 -14.81 6.96
N VAL A 34 30.62 -15.73 7.91
CA VAL A 34 31.73 -16.60 8.32
C VAL A 34 32.21 -17.50 7.17
N ILE A 35 31.30 -18.03 6.37
CA ILE A 35 31.64 -18.83 5.18
C ILE A 35 32.43 -17.99 4.17
N VAL A 36 31.99 -16.75 3.90
CA VAL A 36 32.69 -15.81 3.00
C VAL A 36 34.08 -15.48 3.54
N LEU A 37 34.23 -15.26 4.84
CA LEU A 37 35.52 -15.02 5.48
C LEU A 37 36.44 -16.24 5.38
N ALA A 38 35.93 -17.44 5.66
CA ALA A 38 36.71 -18.68 5.55
C ALA A 38 37.17 -18.91 4.11
N TRP A 39 36.31 -18.64 3.13
CA TRP A 39 36.67 -18.68 1.72
C TRP A 39 37.76 -17.66 1.40
N ALA A 40 37.62 -16.40 1.80
CA ALA A 40 38.63 -15.36 1.56
C ALA A 40 40.00 -15.71 2.16
N VAL A 41 40.03 -16.25 3.39
CA VAL A 41 41.26 -16.70 4.06
C VAL A 41 41.88 -17.93 3.40
N SER A 42 41.08 -18.76 2.71
CA SER A 42 41.60 -19.86 1.89
C SER A 42 42.24 -19.40 0.58
N GLY A 43 41.95 -18.19 0.11
CA GLY A 43 42.44 -17.64 -1.17
C GLY A 43 43.97 -17.68 -1.36
N PRO A 44 44.79 -17.25 -0.37
CA PRO A 44 46.25 -17.33 -0.44
C PRO A 44 46.81 -18.75 -0.60
N ILE A 45 46.08 -19.79 -0.17
CA ILE A 45 46.50 -21.20 -0.33
C ILE A 45 46.34 -21.64 -1.80
N PHE A 46 45.40 -21.04 -2.52
CA PHE A 46 45.06 -21.36 -3.91
C PHE A 46 45.55 -20.30 -4.91
N ASP A 47 46.46 -19.41 -4.48
CA ASP A 47 47.02 -18.30 -5.27
C ASP A 47 45.96 -17.42 -5.94
N TYR A 48 44.76 -17.32 -5.35
CA TYR A 48 43.61 -16.65 -5.94
C TYR A 48 43.30 -17.10 -7.39
N SER A 49 43.49 -18.39 -7.68
CA SER A 49 43.33 -18.97 -9.01
C SER A 49 41.96 -18.70 -9.64
N GLU A 50 41.91 -18.75 -10.98
CA GLU A 50 40.68 -18.65 -11.76
C GLU A 50 39.61 -19.67 -11.31
N THR A 51 40.01 -20.89 -10.97
CA THR A 51 39.08 -21.92 -10.47
C THR A 51 38.53 -21.55 -9.09
N TRP A 52 39.35 -20.96 -8.21
CA TRP A 52 38.92 -20.52 -6.88
C TRP A 52 37.88 -19.38 -6.96
N GLN A 53 38.07 -18.43 -7.87
CA GLN A 53 37.09 -17.36 -8.14
C GLN A 53 35.83 -17.90 -8.83
N LEU A 54 35.98 -18.81 -9.79
CA LEU A 54 34.87 -19.42 -10.52
C LEU A 54 33.91 -20.14 -9.57
N VAL A 55 34.42 -20.88 -8.58
CA VAL A 55 33.59 -21.63 -7.62
C VAL A 55 32.63 -20.71 -6.86
N ILE A 56 33.09 -19.56 -6.35
CA ILE A 56 32.20 -18.65 -5.61
C ILE A 56 31.22 -17.92 -6.54
N ASN A 57 31.68 -17.51 -7.72
CA ASN A 57 30.85 -16.78 -8.68
C ASN A 57 29.73 -17.68 -9.22
N THR A 58 30.07 -18.91 -9.64
CA THR A 58 29.10 -19.89 -10.12
C THR A 58 28.17 -20.35 -8.99
N GLY A 59 28.72 -20.64 -7.80
CA GLY A 59 27.93 -21.08 -6.66
C GLY A 59 26.91 -20.04 -6.19
N THR A 60 27.35 -18.79 -6.03
CA THR A 60 26.48 -17.69 -5.60
C THR A 60 25.41 -17.40 -6.65
N THR A 61 25.73 -17.50 -7.94
CA THR A 61 24.75 -17.29 -9.01
C THR A 61 23.62 -18.33 -8.96
N ILE A 62 23.96 -19.61 -8.78
CA ILE A 62 22.96 -20.68 -8.65
C ILE A 62 22.10 -20.46 -7.40
N ILE A 63 22.73 -20.16 -6.25
CA ILE A 63 22.00 -19.89 -5.00
C ILE A 63 21.05 -18.70 -5.17
N THR A 64 21.53 -17.61 -5.77
CA THR A 64 20.72 -16.40 -6.01
C THR A 64 19.56 -16.70 -6.94
N PHE A 65 19.79 -17.43 -8.04
CA PHE A 65 18.73 -17.83 -8.96
C PHE A 65 17.64 -18.64 -8.24
N LEU A 66 18.03 -19.63 -7.43
CA LEU A 66 17.08 -20.40 -6.61
C LEU A 66 16.38 -19.52 -5.57
N MET A 67 17.10 -18.61 -4.93
CA MET A 67 16.58 -17.68 -3.92
C MET A 67 15.47 -16.80 -4.50
N VAL A 68 15.61 -16.29 -5.73
CA VAL A 68 14.59 -15.48 -6.40
C VAL A 68 13.27 -16.25 -6.51
N PHE A 69 13.29 -17.51 -6.95
CA PHE A 69 12.07 -18.32 -7.01
C PHE A 69 11.50 -18.65 -5.62
N LEU A 70 12.35 -18.88 -4.63
CA LEU A 70 11.91 -19.13 -3.25
C LEU A 70 11.24 -17.88 -2.64
N ILE A 71 11.80 -16.70 -2.87
CA ILE A 71 11.22 -15.42 -2.44
C ILE A 71 9.88 -15.20 -3.15
N GLN A 72 9.81 -15.34 -4.48
CA GLN A 72 8.56 -15.20 -5.23
C GLN A 72 7.47 -16.16 -4.73
N LYS A 73 7.83 -17.42 -4.45
CA LYS A 73 6.88 -18.40 -3.91
C LYS A 73 6.39 -18.03 -2.51
N ALA A 74 7.27 -17.56 -1.63
CA ALA A 74 6.91 -17.13 -0.28
C ALA A 74 6.02 -15.86 -0.33
N GLN A 75 6.38 -14.89 -1.16
CA GLN A 75 5.65 -13.63 -1.33
C GLN A 75 4.26 -13.85 -1.93
N ASN A 76 4.10 -14.74 -2.92
CA ASN A 76 2.79 -15.01 -3.53
C ASN A 76 1.73 -15.47 -2.51
N LYS A 77 2.14 -16.20 -1.46
CA LYS A 77 1.23 -16.65 -0.39
C LYS A 77 0.90 -15.52 0.60
N ASP A 78 1.90 -14.71 0.94
CA ASP A 78 1.74 -13.62 1.89
C ASP A 78 0.90 -12.49 1.29
N SER A 79 1.07 -12.19 -0.01
CA SER A 79 0.18 -11.28 -0.75
C SER A 79 -1.26 -11.75 -0.64
N LEU A 80 -1.58 -12.99 -1.05
CA LEU A 80 -2.94 -13.54 -0.96
C LEU A 80 -3.55 -13.47 0.46
N ALA A 81 -2.72 -13.70 1.50
CA ALA A 81 -3.19 -13.59 2.88
C ALA A 81 -3.51 -12.14 3.30
N ILE A 82 -2.76 -11.15 2.78
CA ILE A 82 -3.06 -9.73 2.98
C ILE A 82 -4.39 -9.37 2.30
N GLN A 83 -4.60 -9.83 1.05
CA GLN A 83 -5.83 -9.60 0.30
C GLN A 83 -7.05 -10.11 1.08
N LEU A 84 -7.02 -11.36 1.53
CA LEU A 84 -8.12 -11.96 2.28
C LEU A 84 -8.41 -11.23 3.60
N LYS A 85 -7.37 -10.75 4.32
CA LYS A 85 -7.56 -9.97 5.55
C LYS A 85 -8.14 -8.59 5.27
N LEU A 86 -7.71 -7.93 4.21
CA LEU A 86 -8.26 -6.64 3.78
C LEU A 86 -9.73 -6.81 3.38
N ASN A 87 -10.03 -7.87 2.63
CA ASN A 87 -11.38 -8.20 2.18
C ASN A 87 -12.33 -8.44 3.34
N GLU A 88 -11.90 -9.17 4.37
CA GLU A 88 -12.68 -9.38 5.59
C GLU A 88 -12.93 -8.03 6.32
N LEU A 89 -11.92 -7.16 6.42
CA LEU A 89 -12.05 -5.86 7.07
C LEU A 89 -13.00 -4.92 6.31
N VAL A 90 -12.92 -4.90 4.98
CA VAL A 90 -13.82 -4.15 4.10
C VAL A 90 -15.24 -4.71 4.20
N ALA A 91 -15.42 -6.03 4.07
CA ALA A 91 -16.73 -6.68 4.21
C ALA A 91 -17.37 -6.49 5.60
N SER A 92 -16.56 -6.39 6.66
CA SER A 92 -17.05 -6.13 8.04
C SER A 92 -17.51 -4.69 8.27
N ASN A 93 -17.23 -3.78 7.35
CA ASN A 93 -17.68 -2.39 7.39
C ASN A 93 -18.99 -2.26 6.59
N GLU A 94 -20.12 -2.12 7.30
CA GLU A 94 -21.49 -1.99 6.73
C GLU A 94 -21.67 -0.86 5.70
N HIS A 95 -20.71 0.08 5.59
CA HIS A 95 -20.75 1.21 4.67
C HIS A 95 -19.67 1.15 3.57
N SER A 96 -18.88 0.07 3.50
CA SER A 96 -17.88 -0.07 2.44
C SER A 96 -18.48 -0.75 1.21
N SER A 97 -18.26 -0.16 0.02
CA SER A 97 -18.77 -0.73 -1.22
C SER A 97 -17.98 -2.00 -1.55
N ASN A 98 -18.69 -3.13 -1.60
CA ASN A 98 -18.19 -4.48 -1.94
C ASN A 98 -17.31 -4.52 -3.21
N SER A 99 -17.35 -3.48 -4.05
CA SER A 99 -16.53 -3.33 -5.25
C SER A 99 -15.01 -3.21 -5.02
N LEU A 100 -14.54 -2.88 -3.80
CA LEU A 100 -13.09 -2.86 -3.49
C LEU A 100 -12.55 -4.19 -2.97
N VAL A 101 -13.44 -5.11 -2.58
CA VAL A 101 -13.10 -6.40 -1.94
C VAL A 101 -12.44 -7.38 -2.91
N ASP A 102 -12.40 -7.10 -4.22
CA ASP A 102 -11.76 -8.00 -5.18
C ASP A 102 -10.97 -7.27 -6.27
N ILE A 103 -10.41 -6.10 -5.92
CA ILE A 103 -9.79 -5.20 -6.91
C ILE A 103 -8.61 -5.82 -7.69
N GLU A 104 -7.97 -6.86 -7.14
CA GLU A 104 -6.82 -7.51 -7.78
C GLU A 104 -7.21 -8.55 -8.83
N ASN A 105 -8.46 -9.00 -8.83
CA ASN A 105 -9.01 -9.88 -9.87
C ASN A 105 -9.87 -9.12 -10.89
N MET A 106 -10.09 -7.81 -10.68
CA MET A 106 -10.83 -6.95 -11.61
C MET A 106 -10.03 -6.71 -12.89
N THR A 107 -10.74 -6.60 -14.01
CA THR A 107 -10.12 -6.11 -15.24
C THR A 107 -9.74 -4.63 -15.09
N GLU A 108 -8.84 -4.15 -15.95
CA GLU A 108 -8.40 -2.75 -15.93
C GLU A 108 -9.57 -1.77 -16.14
N GLU A 109 -10.55 -2.17 -16.95
CA GLU A 109 -11.77 -1.41 -17.21
C GLU A 109 -12.65 -1.28 -15.96
N GLU A 110 -12.81 -2.38 -15.22
CA GLU A 110 -13.54 -2.43 -13.95
C GLU A 110 -12.85 -1.58 -12.87
N MET A 111 -11.51 -1.61 -12.83
CA MET A 111 -10.71 -0.79 -11.91
C MET A 111 -10.89 0.71 -12.17
N ILE A 112 -10.94 1.12 -13.44
CA ILE A 112 -11.20 2.52 -13.83
C ILE A 112 -12.60 2.97 -13.37
N ILE A 113 -13.60 2.10 -13.45
CA ILE A 113 -14.98 2.41 -13.01
C ILE A 113 -15.00 2.63 -11.49
N VAL A 114 -14.38 1.74 -10.73
CA VAL A 114 -14.27 1.87 -9.26
C VAL A 114 -13.49 3.13 -8.88
N GLN A 115 -12.38 3.41 -9.54
CA GLN A 115 -11.60 4.63 -9.32
C GLN A 115 -12.44 5.89 -9.56
N LYS A 116 -13.21 5.95 -10.65
CA LYS A 116 -14.10 7.08 -10.96
C LYS A 116 -15.18 7.27 -9.88
N PHE A 117 -15.77 6.18 -9.42
CA PHE A 117 -16.78 6.21 -8.34
C PHE A 117 -16.21 6.79 -7.05
N TYR A 118 -15.07 6.29 -6.57
CA TYR A 118 -14.46 6.79 -5.32
C TYR A 118 -13.92 8.21 -5.45
N ARG A 119 -13.39 8.60 -6.63
CA ARG A 119 -12.99 9.98 -6.90
C ARG A 119 -14.17 10.93 -6.82
N HIS A 120 -15.31 10.55 -7.37
CA HIS A 120 -16.54 11.33 -7.29
C HIS A 120 -17.04 11.45 -5.84
N LEU A 121 -16.98 10.36 -5.07
CA LEU A 121 -17.35 10.34 -3.66
C LEU A 121 -16.46 11.26 -2.81
N ALA A 122 -15.14 11.28 -3.08
CA ALA A 122 -14.19 12.18 -2.43
C ALA A 122 -14.45 13.67 -2.79
N GLU A 123 -14.82 13.96 -4.05
CA GLU A 123 -15.22 15.32 -4.47
C GLU A 123 -16.49 15.79 -3.75
N LEU A 124 -17.48 14.90 -3.58
CA LEU A 124 -18.70 15.19 -2.83
C LEU A 124 -18.40 15.44 -1.35
N ALA A 125 -17.58 14.60 -0.71
CA ALA A 125 -17.19 14.78 0.69
C ALA A 125 -16.42 16.10 0.91
N LYS A 126 -15.51 16.45 -0.01
CA LYS A 126 -14.79 17.74 0.01
C LYS A 126 -15.73 18.94 -0.15
N LYS A 127 -16.79 18.79 -0.95
CA LYS A 127 -17.82 19.81 -1.12
C LYS A 127 -18.70 19.95 0.14
N GLU A 128 -18.98 18.86 0.84
CA GLU A 128 -19.69 18.91 2.14
C GLU A 128 -18.82 19.51 3.26
N GLU A 129 -17.52 19.21 3.29
CA GLU A 129 -16.57 19.83 4.22
C GLU A 129 -16.45 21.35 3.94
N SER A 130 -16.45 21.74 2.66
CA SER A 130 -16.53 23.15 2.22
C SER A 130 -17.84 23.84 2.62
N ILE A 131 -18.95 23.12 2.82
CA ILE A 131 -20.22 23.71 3.31
C ILE A 131 -20.24 23.82 4.84
N ARG A 132 -19.47 22.97 5.56
CA ARG A 132 -19.29 23.04 7.02
C ARG A 132 -18.20 24.00 7.47
N THR A 133 -17.44 24.59 6.56
CA THR A 133 -16.58 25.74 6.86
C THR A 133 -17.45 26.99 6.90
N SER A 134 -17.83 27.42 8.10
CA SER A 134 -18.48 28.69 8.38
C SER A 134 -17.82 29.80 7.56
N HIS A 135 -18.58 30.48 6.69
CA HIS A 135 -18.23 31.84 6.31
C HIS A 135 -17.95 32.59 7.61
N SER A 136 -16.67 32.95 7.79
CA SER A 136 -16.15 33.48 9.06
C SER A 136 -16.99 34.68 9.49
N LEU A 137 -17.14 34.88 10.80
CA LEU A 137 -17.85 35.99 11.45
C LEU A 137 -17.71 37.36 10.73
N ASN A 138 -16.59 37.60 10.03
CA ASN A 138 -16.34 38.76 9.18
C ASN A 138 -17.38 39.00 8.06
N GLU A 139 -17.93 37.97 7.43
CA GLU A 139 -18.91 38.14 6.34
C GLU A 139 -20.32 38.45 6.89
N ALA A 140 -20.64 37.93 8.07
CA ALA A 140 -21.86 38.30 8.79
C ALA A 140 -21.79 39.76 9.28
N HIS A 141 -20.64 40.22 9.76
CA HIS A 141 -20.43 41.60 10.18
C HIS A 141 -20.49 42.60 9.01
N SER A 142 -19.91 42.27 7.85
CA SER A 142 -19.95 43.17 6.68
C SER A 142 -21.36 43.34 6.11
N GLN A 143 -22.17 42.28 6.11
CA GLN A 143 -23.59 42.35 5.74
C GLN A 143 -24.42 43.17 6.73
N HIS A 144 -24.11 43.07 8.03
CA HIS A 144 -24.81 43.86 9.05
C HIS A 144 -24.45 45.34 8.98
N GLU A 145 -23.17 45.69 8.79
CA GLU A 145 -22.74 47.06 8.55
C GLU A 145 -23.36 47.66 7.28
N TYR A 146 -23.44 46.88 6.19
CA TYR A 146 -24.04 47.33 4.95
C TYR A 146 -25.53 47.64 5.11
N LYS A 147 -26.27 46.81 5.85
CA LYS A 147 -27.68 47.04 6.17
C LYS A 147 -27.88 48.25 7.08
N ASP A 148 -27.00 48.48 8.04
CA ASP A 148 -27.12 49.62 8.98
C ASP A 148 -26.80 50.96 8.31
N LYS A 149 -25.80 51.00 7.43
CA LYS A 149 -25.49 52.16 6.57
C LYS A 149 -26.65 52.51 5.63
N ASN A 150 -27.33 51.51 5.07
CA ASN A 150 -28.50 51.75 4.21
C ASN A 150 -29.75 52.20 5.00
N ARG A 151 -29.98 51.65 6.21
CA ARG A 151 -31.09 52.07 7.08
C ARG A 151 -30.95 53.51 7.55
N THR A 152 -29.74 53.92 7.94
CA THR A 152 -29.44 55.30 8.36
C THR A 152 -29.61 56.29 7.21
N LYS A 153 -29.12 55.95 6.01
CA LYS A 153 -29.33 56.76 4.79
C LYS A 153 -30.80 56.91 4.43
N HIS A 154 -31.58 55.84 4.57
CA HIS A 154 -33.03 55.86 4.27
C HIS A 154 -33.84 56.66 5.29
N ARG A 155 -33.43 56.68 6.57
CA ARG A 155 -34.01 57.54 7.62
C ARG A 155 -33.66 59.02 7.43
N ALA A 156 -32.41 59.33 7.08
CA ALA A 156 -31.98 60.70 6.81
C ALA A 156 -32.76 61.31 5.63
N SER A 157 -32.94 60.55 4.54
CA SER A 157 -33.73 60.99 3.38
C SER A 157 -35.21 61.20 3.69
N ARG A 158 -35.82 60.40 4.58
CA ARG A 158 -37.22 60.59 5.00
C ARG A 158 -37.45 61.84 5.84
N ASN A 159 -36.46 62.25 6.62
CA ASN A 159 -36.57 63.44 7.47
C ASN A 159 -36.34 64.75 6.69
N THR A 160 -35.57 64.72 5.60
CA THR A 160 -35.38 65.88 4.70
C THR A 160 -36.61 66.18 3.83
N THR A 161 -37.48 65.21 3.58
CA THR A 161 -38.71 65.40 2.77
C THR A 161 -39.92 65.82 3.61
N LYS A 162 -39.77 65.86 4.95
CA LYS A 162 -40.84 66.23 5.91
C LYS A 162 -40.65 67.63 6.54
N LYS A 163 -39.69 68.41 6.07
CA LYS A 163 -39.49 69.82 6.41
C LYS A 163 -39.79 70.67 5.18
#